data_AF-A0A916LC48-F1
#
_entry.id   AF-A0A916LC48-F1
#
_cell.length_a   1.000
_cell.length_b   1.000
_cell.length_c   1.000
_cell.angle_alpha   90.00
_cell.angle_beta   90.00
_cell.angle_gamma   90.00
#
_symmetry.space_group_name_H-M   'P 1'
#
loop_
_entity.id
_entity.type
_entity.pdbx_description
1 polymer ?
#
loop_
_entity_poly.entity_id
_entity_poly.type
_entity_poly.pdbx_seq_one_letter_code
_entity_poly.pdbx_strand_id
1 'polypeptide(L)' 'MFRLNAEFTGQPIERIEADSDRDRWFTAAEALEYGFVDHIITRAHVNGEAQ' A
#
# COMPACT_ATOMS: atom_id res chain seq x y z
N MET A 1 -8.17 4.53 -13.44
CA MET A 1 -7.28 4.90 -12.32
C MET A 1 -6.05 3.97 -12.20
N PHE A 2 -5.64 3.24 -13.26
CA PHE A 2 -4.53 2.27 -13.14
C PHE A 2 -3.14 2.85 -13.44
N ARG A 3 -3.07 3.82 -14.35
CA ARG A 3 -1.80 4.45 -14.78
C ARG A 3 -1.01 5.08 -13.62
N LEU A 4 -1.70 5.77 -12.71
CA LEU A 4 -1.06 6.46 -11.59
C LEU A 4 -0.55 5.47 -10.52
N ASN A 5 -1.31 4.41 -10.26
CA ASN A 5 -0.89 3.34 -9.36
C ASN A 5 0.34 2.60 -9.90
N ALA A 6 0.36 2.30 -11.21
CA ALA A 6 1.53 1.70 -11.86
C ALA A 6 2.78 2.59 -11.74
N GLU A 7 2.63 3.90 -11.94
CA GLU A 7 3.72 4.87 -11.84
C GLU A 7 4.33 4.93 -10.42
N PHE A 8 3.50 4.97 -9.38
CA PHE A 8 3.98 5.11 -8.00
C PHE A 8 4.42 3.79 -7.34
N THR A 9 3.84 2.66 -7.73
CA THR A 9 4.23 1.34 -7.21
C THR A 9 5.38 0.70 -7.97
N GLY A 10 5.66 1.18 -9.20
CA GLY A 10 6.60 0.54 -10.12
C GLY A 10 6.08 -0.77 -10.74
N GLN A 11 4.80 -1.10 -10.55
CA GLN A 11 4.19 -2.31 -11.09
C GLN A 11 3.65 -2.07 -12.51
N PRO A 12 3.61 -3.12 -13.35
CA PRO A 12 2.99 -3.03 -14.68
C PRO A 12 1.48 -2.78 -14.56
N ILE A 13 0.91 -2.03 -15.52
CA ILE A 13 -0.51 -1.65 -15.54
C ILE A 13 -1.41 -2.88 -15.52
N GLU A 14 -1.04 -3.93 -16.24
CA GLU A 14 -1.79 -5.18 -16.36
C GLU A 14 -1.95 -5.88 -15.01
N ARG A 15 -0.94 -5.78 -14.14
CA ARG A 15 -0.99 -6.33 -12.80
C ARG A 15 -1.92 -5.52 -11.89
N ILE A 16 -1.83 -4.19 -11.96
CA ILE A 16 -2.72 -3.29 -11.22
C ILE A 16 -4.18 -3.53 -11.60
N GLU A 17 -4.46 -3.68 -12.89
CA GLU A 17 -5.81 -3.94 -13.40
C GLU A 17 -6.35 -5.28 -12.89
N ALA A 18 -5.55 -6.36 -13.00
CA ALA A 18 -5.97 -7.69 -12.52
C ALA A 18 -6.18 -7.74 -10.99
N ASP A 19 -5.32 -7.08 -10.21
CA ASP A 19 -5.46 -7.02 -8.75
C ASP A 19 -6.67 -6.15 -8.35
N SER A 20 -6.96 -5.08 -9.11
CA SER A 20 -8.11 -4.19 -8.86
C SER A 20 -9.44 -4.85 -9.21
N ASP A 21 -9.51 -5.63 -10.31
CA ASP A 21 -10.73 -6.36 -10.73
C ASP A 21 -11.15 -7.45 -9.72
N ARG A 22 -10.20 -7.92 -8.90
CA ARG A 22 -10.42 -9.00 -7.93
C ARG A 22 -10.68 -8.53 -6.51
N ASP A 23 -10.81 -7.22 -6.28
CA ASP A 23 -10.87 -6.62 -4.96
C ASP A 23 -9.80 -7.20 -4.02
N ARG A 24 -8.56 -7.30 -4.52
CA ARG A 24 -7.48 -7.94 -3.78
C ARG A 24 -7.14 -7.09 -2.55
N TRP A 25 -7.24 -7.72 -1.38
CA TRP A 25 -6.73 -7.17 -0.14
C TRP A 25 -5.25 -7.53 0.04
N PHE A 26 -4.49 -6.60 0.60
CA PHE A 26 -3.08 -6.78 0.90
C PHE A 26 -2.89 -6.74 2.41
N THR A 27 -2.06 -7.64 2.93
CA THR A 27 -1.46 -7.45 4.25
C THR A 27 -0.49 -6.26 4.21
N ALA A 28 -0.12 -5.74 5.38
CA ALA A 28 0.83 -4.63 5.46
C ALA A 28 2.18 -4.97 4.80
N ALA A 29 2.67 -6.21 4.99
CA ALA A 29 3.91 -6.68 4.37
C ALA A 29 3.80 -6.76 2.84
N GLU A 30 2.70 -7.30 2.32
CA GLU A 30 2.48 -7.35 0.87
C GLU A 30 2.36 -5.95 0.28
N ALA A 31 1.69 -5.01 0.94
CA ALA A 31 1.57 -3.63 0.47
C ALA A 31 2.94 -2.93 0.40
N LEU A 32 3.83 -3.21 1.34
CA LEU A 32 5.21 -2.72 1.35
C LEU A 32 6.01 -3.29 0.16
N GLU A 33 5.99 -4.61 -0.02
CA GLU A 33 6.69 -5.28 -1.12
C GLU A 33 6.15 -4.88 -2.49
N TYR A 34 4.85 -4.60 -2.58
CA TYR A 34 4.19 -4.18 -3.80
C TYR A 34 4.57 -2.74 -4.19
N GLY A 35 4.97 -1.90 -3.23
CA GLY A 35 5.30 -0.49 -3.43
C GLY A 35 4.13 0.47 -3.15
N PHE A 36 3.07 0.01 -2.47
CA PHE A 36 1.96 0.88 -2.07
C PHE A 36 2.29 1.73 -0.84
N VAL A 37 3.21 1.28 0.01
CA VAL A 37 3.66 1.97 1.21
C VAL A 37 5.17 1.86 1.36
N ASP A 38 5.81 2.82 2.00
CA ASP A 38 7.27 2.83 2.19
C ASP A 38 7.72 2.20 3.52
N HIS A 39 6.84 2.19 4.53
CA HIS A 39 7.19 1.71 5.87
C HIS A 39 5.97 1.21 6.66
N ILE A 40 6.18 0.19 7.50
CA ILE A 40 5.16 -0.35 8.41
C ILE A 40 5.47 0.07 9.83
N ILE A 41 4.54 0.78 10.48
CA ILE A 41 4.67 1.20 11.88
C ILE A 41 4.02 0.16 12.79
N THR A 42 4.76 -0.39 13.74
CA THR A 42 4.24 -1.39 14.71
C THR A 42 3.73 -0.76 16.01
N ARG A 43 4.14 0.49 16.29
CA ARG A 43 3.70 1.26 17.47
C ARG A 43 3.75 2.74 17.16
N ALA A 44 2.64 3.44 17.33
CA ALA A 44 2.61 4.89 17.27
C ALA A 44 3.06 5.48 18.63
N HIS A 45 3.91 6.50 18.59
CA HIS A 45 4.15 7.34 19.77
C HIS A 45 3.08 8.42 19.80
N VAL A 46 2.09 8.26 20.67
CA VAL A 46 1.03 9.25 20.84
C VAL A 46 1.56 10.32 21.79
N ASN A 47 1.95 11.47 21.27
CA ASN A 47 2.25 12.65 22.10
C ASN A 47 0.91 13.29 22.51
N GLY A 48 0.21 12.62 23.42
CA GLY A 48 -0.94 13.16 24.13
C GLY A 48 -0.65 13.06 25.61
N GLU A 49 -0.57 14.21 26.28
CA GLU A 49 -0.56 14.29 27.72
C GLU A 49 -1.83 13.58 28.23
N ALA A 50 -1.66 12.39 28.80
CA ALA A 50 -2.64 11.86 29.73
C ALA A 50 -2.45 12.64 31.03
N GLN A 51 -3.11 13.79 31.11
CA GLN A 51 -3.48 14.40 32.39
C GLN A 51 -4.80 13.79 32.85
#